data_AF-A0A7S1Z622-F1
#
_entry.id   AF-A0A7S1Z622-F1
#
_cell.length_a   1.000
_cell.length_b   1.000
_cell.length_c   1.000
_cell.angle_alpha   90.00
_cell.angle_beta   90.00
_cell.angle_gamma   90.00
#
_symmetry.space_group_name_H-M   'P 1'
#
loop_
_entity.id
_entity.type
_entity.pdbx_description
1 polymer ?
#
loop_
_entity_poly.entity_id
_entity_poly.type
_entity_poly.pdbx_seq_one_letter_code
_entity_poly.pdbx_strand_id
1 'polypeptide(L)'
;MSQLTSKAFKNLVSTLKNSKQTCTVVEQSCGGLISSSIMSVPGSSSVYYGGSIAYNSKKTKPLLLNNDALHSTLLQIGEDAKEKGGSEAQNYMESKLKWTAEASVAFCKELQTDYCIAEGGATGPTFRPSDLTTGFAAIAVAGKCKESGKVKVLDQQLVKSDDADREGNMRLFADAAATLAAKVISEKEVKVEEKVKQVEIYLDRCTHLRTDEAALDNMKYQANYILLSNTNVLVSKDDTTQLQLLSHTELLECVKGSSKEELHSKMIFLGRLHNDINRTPIFALDAKEQDIHVKDGTFVNTRTSAPLFSTLHNELALHATAYTTWQSNNKHCTKCGGPINYIHGGTCSKCTSCSSLSWPRQDPSMIALISSRDGNRVLLARSPRHPPRLHTVLAGFVEVGETFESAVARETFEETGITIDVDSVRYVGSQPWPFPQSCMIGFMATADDTLPLTIDEKEIVSAGWFDKSVVKVSAGVKGATMQEKVANEVDGSIELLIPPKGVIARKLIDLWLEKS
;
A
#
# COMPACT_ATOMS: atom_id res chain seq x y z
N MET A 1 35.07 5.62 20.55
CA MET A 1 35.63 4.68 19.56
C MET A 1 34.46 3.97 18.90
N SER A 2 34.21 4.17 17.61
CA SER A 2 33.15 3.46 16.90
C SER A 2 33.48 1.97 16.88
N GLN A 3 32.56 1.12 17.33
CA GLN A 3 32.74 -0.32 17.21
C GLN A 3 32.64 -0.71 15.74
N LEU A 4 33.57 -1.53 15.24
CA LEU A 4 33.51 -2.14 13.91
C LEU A 4 32.22 -2.97 13.72
N THR A 5 31.66 -3.49 14.82
CA THR A 5 30.50 -4.37 14.81
C THR A 5 29.23 -3.66 15.28
N SER A 6 28.20 -3.61 14.43
CA SER A 6 26.86 -3.15 14.81
C SER A 6 25.99 -4.29 15.38
N LYS A 7 24.79 -3.95 15.87
CA LYS A 7 23.77 -4.94 16.26
C LYS A 7 23.35 -5.82 15.08
N ALA A 8 23.34 -5.29 13.86
CA ALA A 8 22.94 -6.02 12.66
C ALA A 8 23.89 -7.19 12.37
N PHE A 9 25.20 -6.97 12.46
CA PHE A 9 26.19 -8.02 12.26
C PHE A 9 26.20 -9.09 13.36
N LYS A 10 26.00 -8.69 14.63
CA LYS A 10 25.82 -9.64 15.73
C LYS A 10 24.61 -10.55 15.49
N ASN A 11 23.51 -9.98 15.02
CA ASN A 11 22.30 -10.73 14.66
C ASN A 11 22.57 -11.70 13.50
N LEU A 12 23.13 -11.22 12.38
CA LEU A 12 23.45 -12.05 11.22
C LEU A 12 24.32 -13.26 11.59
N VAL A 13 25.41 -13.05 12.32
CA VAL A 13 26.31 -14.14 12.71
C VAL A 13 25.62 -15.10 13.68
N SER A 14 24.79 -14.61 14.61
CA SER A 14 23.98 -15.47 15.47
C SER A 14 23.00 -16.31 14.66
N THR A 15 22.30 -15.71 13.69
CA THR A 15 21.33 -16.41 12.82
C THR A 15 22.01 -17.52 12.03
N LEU A 16 23.14 -17.23 11.36
CA LEU A 16 23.91 -18.22 10.60
C LEU A 16 24.41 -19.37 11.49
N LYS A 17 24.88 -19.07 12.71
CA LYS A 17 25.36 -20.08 13.65
C LYS A 17 24.23 -20.99 14.12
N ASN A 18 23.08 -20.40 14.47
CA ASN A 18 21.93 -21.14 14.94
C ASN A 18 21.35 -22.05 13.85
N SER A 19 21.32 -21.59 12.60
CA SER A 19 20.86 -22.39 11.46
C SER A 19 21.93 -23.34 10.88
N LYS A 20 23.17 -23.27 11.37
CA LYS A 20 24.35 -24.01 10.85
C LYS A 20 24.56 -23.77 9.35
N GLN A 21 24.41 -22.53 8.91
CA GLN A 21 24.56 -22.14 7.52
C GLN A 21 25.75 -21.21 7.33
N THR A 22 26.25 -21.17 6.11
CA THR A 22 27.46 -20.45 5.72
C THR A 22 27.15 -19.30 4.77
N CYS A 23 28.00 -18.27 4.78
CA CYS A 23 27.89 -17.17 3.83
C CYS A 23 29.23 -16.74 3.24
N THR A 24 29.14 -16.11 2.07
CA THR A 24 30.22 -15.37 1.41
C THR A 24 29.75 -13.94 1.07
N VAL A 25 30.69 -13.01 0.91
CA VAL A 25 30.38 -11.62 0.54
C VAL A 25 31.11 -11.19 -0.73
N VAL A 26 30.42 -10.49 -1.62
CA VAL A 26 31.05 -9.75 -2.72
C VAL A 26 30.62 -8.29 -2.63
N GLU A 27 31.57 -7.39 -2.44
CA GLU A 27 31.25 -5.98 -2.16
C GLU A 27 32.01 -5.03 -3.09
N GLN A 28 31.40 -3.87 -3.37
CA GLN A 28 32.02 -2.79 -4.12
C GLN A 28 32.13 -1.56 -3.24
N SER A 29 31.04 -0.83 -3.02
CA SER A 29 31.10 0.53 -2.48
C SER A 29 31.39 0.56 -0.97
N CYS A 30 31.06 -0.52 -0.26
CA CYS A 30 31.42 -0.74 1.14
C CYS A 30 32.90 -1.13 1.35
N GLY A 31 33.63 -1.48 0.29
CA GLY A 31 35.11 -1.53 0.31
C GLY A 31 35.77 -2.47 1.32
N GLY A 32 35.12 -3.56 1.72
CA GLY A 32 35.59 -4.53 2.73
C GLY A 32 34.90 -4.39 4.08
N LEU A 33 34.03 -3.39 4.27
CA LEU A 33 33.38 -3.12 5.54
C LEU A 33 32.40 -4.23 5.93
N ILE A 34 31.67 -4.84 4.99
CA ILE A 34 30.73 -5.91 5.31
C ILE A 34 31.52 -7.13 5.81
N SER A 35 32.53 -7.54 5.04
CA SER A 35 33.42 -8.65 5.38
C SER A 35 34.09 -8.46 6.74
N SER A 36 34.71 -7.31 6.98
CA SER A 36 35.39 -7.03 8.25
C SER A 36 34.43 -6.94 9.44
N SER A 37 33.22 -6.42 9.24
CA SER A 37 32.20 -6.35 10.29
C SER A 37 31.70 -7.75 10.68
N ILE A 38 31.50 -8.66 9.72
CA ILE A 38 31.19 -10.08 10.02
C ILE A 38 32.34 -10.72 10.81
N MET A 39 33.58 -10.58 10.32
CA MET A 39 34.77 -11.18 10.93
C MET A 39 35.01 -10.68 12.36
N SER A 40 34.62 -9.43 12.66
CA SER A 40 34.74 -8.85 13.99
C SER A 40 33.79 -9.46 15.05
N VAL A 41 32.75 -10.21 14.64
CA VAL A 41 31.85 -10.89 15.57
C VAL A 41 32.48 -12.22 16.03
N PRO A 42 32.56 -12.50 17.35
CA PRO A 42 33.06 -13.77 17.85
C PRO A 42 32.30 -15.00 17.31
N GLY A 43 33.05 -15.98 16.81
CA GLY A 43 32.50 -17.20 16.22
C GLY A 43 32.07 -17.07 14.76
N SER A 44 32.36 -15.95 14.09
CA SER A 44 32.15 -15.78 12.66
C SER A 44 32.93 -16.77 11.80
N SER A 45 34.06 -17.31 12.30
CA SER A 45 34.89 -18.29 11.59
C SER A 45 34.18 -19.62 11.27
N SER A 46 33.07 -19.95 11.96
CA SER A 46 32.29 -21.16 11.65
C SER A 46 31.22 -20.94 10.58
N VAL A 47 31.00 -19.69 10.14
CA VAL A 47 29.89 -19.34 9.23
C VAL A 47 30.32 -18.48 8.05
N TYR A 48 31.41 -17.73 8.14
CA TYR A 48 31.89 -16.87 7.06
C TYR A 48 33.08 -17.49 6.33
N TYR A 49 32.91 -17.73 5.03
CA TYR A 49 33.89 -18.48 4.21
C TYR A 49 34.81 -17.59 3.37
N GLY A 50 34.66 -16.27 3.52
CA GLY A 50 35.43 -15.28 2.77
C GLY A 50 34.61 -14.58 1.71
N GLY A 51 35.28 -13.78 0.89
CA GLY A 51 34.61 -12.88 -0.02
C GLY A 51 35.57 -12.15 -0.93
N SER A 52 35.05 -11.18 -1.69
CA SER A 52 35.83 -10.40 -2.64
C SER A 52 35.40 -8.93 -2.66
N ILE A 53 36.39 -8.04 -2.83
CA ILE A 53 36.16 -6.61 -3.01
C ILE A 53 36.33 -6.28 -4.49
N ALA A 54 35.23 -6.27 -5.24
CA ALA A 54 35.23 -6.08 -6.68
C ALA A 54 35.02 -4.61 -7.07
N TYR A 55 35.90 -3.73 -6.59
CA TYR A 55 35.73 -2.27 -6.67
C TYR A 55 35.69 -1.70 -8.10
N ASN A 56 36.41 -2.32 -9.05
CA ASN A 56 36.43 -1.91 -10.46
C ASN A 56 36.13 -3.09 -11.38
N SER A 57 34.90 -3.18 -11.85
CA SER A 57 34.41 -4.28 -12.68
C SER A 57 35.25 -4.56 -13.94
N LYS A 58 36.03 -3.60 -14.47
CA LYS A 58 36.92 -3.81 -15.65
C LYS A 58 38.24 -4.48 -15.30
N LYS A 59 38.74 -4.34 -14.07
CA LYS A 59 40.05 -4.86 -13.63
C LYS A 59 39.93 -6.00 -12.61
N THR A 60 38.72 -6.38 -12.23
CA THR A 60 38.46 -7.35 -11.15
C THR A 60 38.19 -8.76 -11.64
N LYS A 61 38.52 -9.16 -12.90
CA LYS A 61 38.32 -10.55 -13.34
C LYS A 61 38.91 -11.58 -12.35
N PRO A 62 40.17 -11.46 -11.87
CA PRO A 62 40.71 -12.40 -10.89
C PRO A 62 39.94 -12.41 -9.56
N LEU A 63 39.32 -11.29 -9.21
CA LEU A 63 38.52 -11.10 -8.00
C LEU A 63 37.05 -11.54 -8.21
N LEU A 64 36.63 -11.82 -9.44
CA LEU A 64 35.30 -12.30 -9.81
C LEU A 64 35.39 -13.76 -10.23
N LEU A 65 35.96 -14.58 -9.34
CA LEU A 65 36.09 -16.03 -9.49
C LEU A 65 36.95 -16.47 -10.69
N ASN A 66 37.69 -15.53 -11.29
CA ASN A 66 38.40 -15.71 -12.56
C ASN A 66 37.49 -16.27 -13.70
N ASN A 67 36.19 -15.98 -13.64
CA ASN A 67 35.17 -16.54 -14.52
C ASN A 67 34.91 -15.60 -15.70
N ASP A 68 35.25 -16.03 -16.92
CA ASP A 68 35.11 -15.23 -18.14
C ASP A 68 33.66 -14.88 -18.50
N ALA A 69 32.75 -15.83 -18.33
CA ALA A 69 31.34 -15.62 -18.63
C ALA A 69 30.73 -14.59 -17.67
N LEU A 70 30.96 -14.77 -16.36
CA LEU A 70 30.51 -13.82 -15.34
C LEU A 70 31.10 -12.43 -15.60
N HIS A 71 32.41 -12.34 -15.85
CA HIS A 71 33.06 -11.07 -16.13
C HIS A 71 32.45 -10.36 -17.34
N SER A 72 32.21 -11.09 -18.43
CA SER A 72 31.58 -10.56 -19.64
C SER A 72 30.15 -10.07 -19.37
N THR A 73 29.33 -10.85 -18.65
CA THR A 73 27.97 -10.45 -18.25
C THR A 73 27.99 -9.16 -17.41
N LEU A 74 28.87 -9.09 -16.41
CA LEU A 74 28.96 -7.92 -15.53
C LEU A 74 29.50 -6.68 -16.25
N LEU A 75 30.33 -6.83 -17.27
CA LEU A 75 30.76 -5.73 -18.15
C LEU A 75 29.60 -5.24 -19.03
N GLN A 76 28.85 -6.17 -19.64
CA GLN A 76 27.72 -5.83 -20.50
C GLN A 76 26.65 -5.04 -19.74
N ILE A 77 26.33 -5.44 -18.51
CA ILE A 77 25.40 -4.70 -17.63
C ILE A 77 25.81 -3.23 -17.48
N GLY A 78 27.11 -2.96 -17.39
CA GLY A 78 27.65 -1.61 -17.26
C GLY A 78 27.66 -0.80 -18.56
N GLU A 79 27.76 -1.44 -19.72
CA GLU A 79 27.68 -0.77 -21.02
C GLU A 79 26.21 -0.53 -21.43
N ASP A 80 25.31 -1.49 -21.23
CA ASP A 80 23.85 -1.34 -21.45
C ASP A 80 23.27 -0.14 -20.68
N ALA A 81 23.79 0.11 -19.47
CA ALA A 81 23.36 1.23 -18.64
C ALA A 81 23.73 2.60 -19.23
N LYS A 82 24.81 2.68 -20.02
CA LYS A 82 25.23 3.94 -20.68
C LYS A 82 24.48 4.20 -21.98
N GLU A 83 24.03 3.14 -22.65
CA GLU A 83 23.31 3.23 -23.93
C GLU A 83 21.82 3.50 -23.74
N LYS A 84 21.27 3.22 -22.55
CA LYS A 84 19.90 3.61 -22.19
C LYS A 84 19.77 5.14 -22.15
N GLY A 85 18.80 5.69 -22.89
CA GLY A 85 18.35 7.06 -22.70
C GLY A 85 17.68 7.26 -21.32
N GLY A 86 17.51 8.52 -20.89
CA GLY A 86 16.91 8.86 -19.59
C GLY A 86 17.95 9.33 -18.55
N SER A 87 17.62 9.27 -17.26
CA SER A 87 18.54 9.66 -16.18
C SER A 87 19.70 8.67 -16.09
N GLU A 88 20.92 9.19 -16.17
CA GLU A 88 22.13 8.38 -15.99
C GLU A 88 22.17 7.77 -14.58
N ALA A 89 21.77 8.53 -13.55
CA ALA A 89 21.74 8.04 -12.17
C ALA A 89 20.80 6.84 -12.02
N GLN A 90 19.62 6.87 -12.64
CA GLN A 90 18.69 5.76 -12.62
C GLN A 90 19.27 4.53 -13.33
N ASN A 91 19.82 4.71 -14.52
CA ASN A 91 20.45 3.61 -15.27
C ASN A 91 21.62 3.01 -14.49
N TYR A 92 22.40 3.84 -13.79
CA TYR A 92 23.48 3.39 -12.93
C TYR A 92 22.97 2.56 -11.74
N MET A 93 21.91 3.00 -11.05
CA MET A 93 21.28 2.25 -9.96
C MET A 93 20.73 0.89 -10.44
N GLU A 94 20.03 0.87 -11.59
CA GLU A 94 19.54 -0.37 -12.21
C GLU A 94 20.69 -1.32 -12.58
N SER A 95 21.80 -0.79 -13.08
CA SER A 95 22.99 -1.59 -13.38
C SER A 95 23.54 -2.27 -12.12
N LYS A 96 23.49 -1.61 -10.96
CA LYS A 96 23.94 -2.18 -9.68
C LYS A 96 23.00 -3.25 -9.14
N LEU A 97 21.70 -3.09 -9.34
CA LEU A 97 20.73 -4.16 -9.05
C LEU A 97 21.03 -5.41 -9.89
N LYS A 98 21.19 -5.27 -11.21
CA LYS A 98 21.55 -6.41 -12.06
C LYS A 98 22.90 -7.02 -11.66
N TRP A 99 23.91 -6.17 -11.43
CA TRP A 99 25.26 -6.61 -11.07
C TRP A 99 25.28 -7.42 -9.77
N THR A 100 24.61 -6.95 -8.72
CA THR A 100 24.57 -7.65 -7.42
C THR A 100 23.78 -8.94 -7.47
N ALA A 101 22.70 -9.00 -8.26
CA ALA A 101 21.95 -10.24 -8.50
C ALA A 101 22.84 -11.31 -9.14
N GLU A 102 23.51 -11.00 -10.25
CA GLU A 102 24.40 -11.93 -10.97
C GLU A 102 25.61 -12.34 -10.10
N ALA A 103 26.27 -11.37 -9.47
CA ALA A 103 27.44 -11.63 -8.63
C ALA A 103 27.08 -12.51 -7.43
N SER A 104 25.95 -12.25 -6.74
CA SER A 104 25.55 -13.05 -5.58
C SER A 104 25.28 -14.51 -5.93
N VAL A 105 24.59 -14.77 -7.04
CA VAL A 105 24.32 -16.14 -7.49
C VAL A 105 25.61 -16.87 -7.86
N ALA A 106 26.51 -16.21 -8.60
CA ALA A 106 27.78 -16.79 -8.99
C ALA A 106 28.67 -17.13 -7.78
N PHE A 107 28.82 -16.20 -6.83
CA PHE A 107 29.64 -16.41 -5.64
C PHE A 107 29.06 -17.48 -4.71
N CYS A 108 27.74 -17.49 -4.48
CA CYS A 108 27.10 -18.53 -3.68
C CYS A 108 27.32 -19.92 -4.31
N LYS A 109 27.22 -20.01 -5.64
CA LYS A 109 27.44 -21.27 -6.38
C LYS A 109 28.89 -21.73 -6.34
N GLU A 110 29.84 -20.87 -6.72
CA GLU A 110 31.25 -21.24 -6.91
C GLU A 110 31.95 -21.53 -5.59
N LEU A 111 31.67 -20.73 -4.56
CA LEU A 111 32.24 -20.92 -3.22
C LEU A 111 31.45 -21.94 -2.38
N GLN A 112 30.40 -22.54 -2.95
CA GLN A 112 29.59 -23.59 -2.32
C GLN A 112 29.04 -23.22 -0.93
N THR A 113 28.71 -21.95 -0.72
CA THR A 113 28.12 -21.44 0.52
C THR A 113 26.60 -21.51 0.48
N ASP A 114 25.94 -21.50 1.65
CA ASP A 114 24.47 -21.49 1.70
C ASP A 114 23.90 -20.16 1.20
N TYR A 115 24.61 -19.05 1.44
CA TYR A 115 24.21 -17.71 1.01
C TYR A 115 25.37 -16.88 0.49
N CYS A 116 25.08 -15.94 -0.40
CA CYS A 116 25.98 -14.85 -0.74
C CYS A 116 25.30 -13.50 -0.56
N ILE A 117 26.00 -12.58 0.09
CA ILE A 117 25.62 -11.17 0.22
C ILE A 117 26.42 -10.40 -0.83
N ALA A 118 25.74 -9.80 -1.80
CA ALA A 118 26.37 -8.91 -2.78
C ALA A 118 25.96 -7.46 -2.52
N GLU A 119 26.93 -6.55 -2.52
CA GLU A 119 26.72 -5.11 -2.39
C GLU A 119 27.42 -4.36 -3.53
N GLY A 120 26.73 -3.39 -4.12
CA GLY A 120 27.34 -2.46 -5.05
C GLY A 120 26.56 -1.16 -5.19
N GLY A 121 27.27 -0.04 -5.28
CA GLY A 121 26.65 1.28 -5.30
C GLY A 121 27.66 2.41 -5.38
N ALA A 122 27.28 3.56 -4.81
CA ALA A 122 28.13 4.72 -4.68
C ALA A 122 27.95 5.35 -3.29
N THR A 123 29.06 5.54 -2.58
CA THR A 123 29.08 6.09 -1.21
C THR A 123 29.42 7.57 -1.17
N GLY A 124 29.86 8.17 -2.28
CA GLY A 124 30.28 9.57 -2.35
C GLY A 124 31.73 9.80 -1.92
N PRO A 125 32.14 11.07 -1.70
CA PRO A 125 31.31 12.28 -1.86
C PRO A 125 31.16 12.70 -3.33
N THR A 126 32.03 12.20 -4.21
CA THR A 126 31.94 12.44 -5.64
C THR A 126 31.20 11.29 -6.31
N PHE A 127 30.19 11.63 -7.08
CA PHE A 127 29.38 10.68 -7.81
C PHE A 127 29.63 10.78 -9.31
N ARG A 128 29.53 9.62 -9.96
CA ARG A 128 29.44 9.48 -11.41
C ARG A 128 28.33 8.47 -11.64
N PRO A 129 27.23 8.86 -12.31
CA PRO A 129 27.00 10.10 -13.08
C PRO A 129 26.74 11.35 -12.21
N SER A 130 26.77 12.54 -12.83
CA SER A 130 26.71 13.84 -12.12
C SER A 130 25.33 14.22 -11.61
N ASP A 131 24.28 13.57 -12.11
CA ASP A 131 22.90 13.72 -11.63
C ASP A 131 22.63 12.89 -10.35
N LEU A 132 23.60 12.09 -9.88
CA LEU A 132 23.56 11.44 -8.58
C LEU A 132 24.22 12.34 -7.52
N THR A 133 23.46 12.79 -6.53
CA THR A 133 23.94 13.75 -5.51
C THR A 133 24.09 13.16 -4.10
N THR A 134 23.56 11.96 -3.86
CA THR A 134 23.62 11.26 -2.58
C THR A 134 23.94 9.77 -2.75
N GLY A 135 24.33 9.12 -1.66
CA GLY A 135 24.77 7.72 -1.71
C GLY A 135 23.65 6.72 -1.98
N PHE A 136 23.99 5.58 -2.58
CA PHE A 136 23.11 4.42 -2.64
C PHE A 136 23.90 3.10 -2.66
N ALA A 137 23.24 1.99 -2.33
CA ALA A 137 23.72 0.65 -2.59
C ALA A 137 22.58 -0.28 -3.01
N ALA A 138 22.82 -1.05 -4.08
CA ALA A 138 22.06 -2.26 -4.36
C ALA A 138 22.65 -3.40 -3.51
N ILE A 139 21.78 -4.18 -2.87
CA ILE A 139 22.16 -5.29 -2.00
C ILE A 139 21.31 -6.50 -2.38
N ALA A 140 21.95 -7.60 -2.75
CA ALA A 140 21.29 -8.86 -3.06
C ALA A 140 21.74 -9.96 -2.10
N VAL A 141 20.80 -10.83 -1.68
CA VAL A 141 21.11 -12.04 -0.93
C VAL A 141 20.67 -13.23 -1.76
N ALA A 142 21.64 -13.95 -2.32
CA ALA A 142 21.39 -15.24 -2.97
C ALA A 142 21.51 -16.36 -1.96
N GLY A 143 20.83 -17.48 -2.22
CA GLY A 143 21.09 -18.68 -1.45
C GLY A 143 20.71 -19.97 -2.16
N LYS A 144 21.33 -21.05 -1.69
CA LYS A 144 21.16 -22.40 -2.21
C LYS A 144 19.82 -22.99 -1.73
N CYS A 145 19.08 -23.59 -2.64
CA CYS A 145 17.95 -24.45 -2.30
C CYS A 145 18.50 -25.84 -1.92
N LYS A 146 18.18 -26.33 -0.72
CA LYS A 146 18.68 -27.62 -0.23
C LYS A 146 18.17 -28.81 -1.06
N GLU A 147 16.93 -28.74 -1.54
CA GLU A 147 16.28 -29.81 -2.30
C GLU A 147 16.79 -29.89 -3.74
N SER A 148 16.90 -28.74 -4.43
CA SER A 148 17.24 -28.70 -5.85
C SER A 148 18.71 -28.41 -6.13
N GLY A 149 19.48 -27.98 -5.13
CA GLY A 149 20.85 -27.49 -5.28
C GLY A 149 20.97 -26.17 -6.07
N LYS A 150 19.87 -25.65 -6.62
CA LYS A 150 19.87 -24.40 -7.40
C LYS A 150 20.09 -23.20 -6.50
N VAL A 151 20.90 -22.26 -6.98
CA VAL A 151 21.14 -20.97 -6.33
C VAL A 151 20.30 -19.92 -7.05
N LYS A 152 19.62 -19.07 -6.27
CA LYS A 152 18.86 -17.93 -6.78
C LYS A 152 18.98 -16.76 -5.81
N VAL A 153 18.71 -15.55 -6.29
CA VAL A 153 18.45 -14.39 -5.44
C VAL A 153 17.18 -14.67 -4.62
N LEU A 154 17.26 -14.48 -3.31
CA LEU A 154 16.17 -14.71 -2.36
C LEU A 154 15.49 -13.40 -1.98
N ASP A 155 16.28 -12.34 -1.79
CA ASP A 155 15.79 -10.98 -1.58
C ASP A 155 16.83 -10.00 -2.14
N GLN A 156 16.36 -8.82 -2.55
CA GLN A 156 17.19 -7.74 -3.08
C GLN A 156 16.57 -6.39 -2.76
N GLN A 157 17.40 -5.45 -2.32
CA GLN A 157 16.97 -4.10 -1.98
C GLN A 157 17.89 -3.03 -2.56
N LEU A 158 17.34 -1.85 -2.81
CA LEU A 158 18.08 -0.62 -3.09
C LEU A 158 18.01 0.29 -1.87
N VAL A 159 19.15 0.56 -1.26
CA VAL A 159 19.28 1.46 -0.09
C VAL A 159 19.77 2.80 -0.59
N LYS A 160 19.06 3.88 -0.29
CA LYS A 160 19.45 5.26 -0.60
C LYS A 160 19.83 5.98 0.70
N SER A 161 20.80 6.87 0.61
CA SER A 161 21.16 7.83 1.65
C SER A 161 20.78 9.24 1.19
N ASP A 162 20.54 10.12 2.16
CA ASP A 162 20.29 11.55 1.91
C ASP A 162 21.61 12.36 1.92
N ASP A 163 22.73 11.71 2.23
CA ASP A 163 24.03 12.34 2.40
C ASP A 163 25.06 11.88 1.35
N ALA A 164 26.03 12.75 1.09
CA ALA A 164 27.25 12.44 0.35
C ALA A 164 28.41 11.99 1.27
N ASP A 165 28.13 11.75 2.56
CA ASP A 165 29.15 11.28 3.51
C ASP A 165 29.57 9.85 3.20
N ARG A 166 30.80 9.72 2.73
CA ARG A 166 31.37 8.43 2.34
C ARG A 166 31.38 7.41 3.47
N GLU A 167 31.84 7.78 4.66
CA GLU A 167 31.96 6.82 5.75
C GLU A 167 30.58 6.45 6.31
N GLY A 168 29.71 7.44 6.51
CA GLY A 168 28.32 7.22 6.92
C GLY A 168 27.58 6.29 5.97
N ASN A 169 27.71 6.53 4.66
CA ASN A 169 27.10 5.69 3.63
C ASN A 169 27.63 4.26 3.63
N MET A 170 28.95 4.07 3.74
CA MET A 170 29.54 2.73 3.85
C MET A 170 28.95 1.96 5.04
N ARG A 171 28.82 2.61 6.21
CA ARG A 171 28.26 1.99 7.42
C ARG A 171 26.77 1.68 7.27
N LEU A 172 25.99 2.62 6.74
CA LEU A 172 24.56 2.46 6.47
C LEU A 172 24.31 1.26 5.56
N PHE A 173 25.03 1.17 4.44
CA PHE A 173 24.85 0.11 3.46
C PHE A 173 25.33 -1.25 3.99
N ALA A 174 26.41 -1.26 4.77
CA ALA A 174 26.88 -2.48 5.43
C ALA A 174 25.86 -3.03 6.44
N ASP A 175 25.27 -2.16 7.28
CA ASP A 175 24.23 -2.57 8.25
C ASP A 175 22.95 -3.03 7.55
N ALA A 176 22.58 -2.37 6.45
CA ALA A 176 21.44 -2.80 5.64
C ALA A 176 21.68 -4.18 5.00
N ALA A 177 22.91 -4.47 4.57
CA ALA A 177 23.29 -5.77 4.02
C ALA A 177 23.18 -6.89 5.06
N ALA A 178 23.68 -6.63 6.28
CA ALA A 178 23.59 -7.58 7.38
C ALA A 178 22.13 -7.84 7.80
N THR A 179 21.32 -6.80 7.86
CA THR A 179 19.90 -6.88 8.23
C THR A 179 19.10 -7.71 7.21
N LEU A 180 19.28 -7.43 5.92
CA LEU A 180 18.62 -8.18 4.84
C LEU A 180 18.99 -9.67 4.89
N ALA A 181 20.28 -9.97 5.02
CA ALA A 181 20.76 -11.34 5.09
C ALA A 181 20.15 -12.08 6.29
N ALA A 182 20.15 -11.49 7.48
CA ALA A 182 19.59 -12.11 8.67
C ALA A 182 18.08 -12.41 8.53
N LYS A 183 17.33 -11.49 7.92
CA LYS A 183 15.90 -11.68 7.60
C LYS A 183 15.70 -12.88 6.67
N VAL A 184 16.38 -12.90 5.52
CA VAL A 184 16.27 -13.96 4.52
C VAL A 184 16.59 -15.34 5.09
N ILE A 185 17.63 -15.42 5.93
CA ILE A 185 18.06 -16.67 6.54
C ILE A 185 17.03 -17.17 7.55
N SER A 186 16.41 -16.26 8.31
CA SER A 186 15.40 -16.60 9.33
C SER A 186 14.06 -17.01 8.71
N GLU A 187 13.64 -16.39 7.62
CA GLU A 187 12.35 -16.66 6.96
C GLU A 187 12.32 -18.03 6.25
N LYS A 188 13.47 -18.57 5.83
CA LYS A 188 13.56 -19.91 5.23
C LYS A 188 13.23 -21.08 6.16
N GLU A 189 13.12 -20.87 7.48
CA GLU A 189 12.66 -21.90 8.42
C GLU A 189 11.14 -22.10 8.40
N VAL A 190 10.38 -21.22 7.72
CA VAL A 190 8.92 -21.30 7.61
C VAL A 190 8.49 -21.58 6.17
N LYS A 191 8.46 -22.87 5.83
CA LYS A 191 7.73 -23.57 4.75
C LYS A 191 7.72 -23.00 3.31
N VAL A 192 8.07 -23.91 2.40
CA VAL A 192 7.82 -23.89 0.95
C VAL A 192 6.32 -23.84 0.67
N GLU A 193 5.87 -22.71 0.16
CA GLU A 193 4.90 -22.49 -0.93
C GLU A 193 4.35 -21.08 -0.74
N GLU A 194 4.89 -20.09 -1.43
CA GLU A 194 4.10 -18.94 -1.86
C GLU A 194 4.84 -18.10 -2.90
N LYS A 195 4.04 -17.55 -3.81
CA LYS A 195 4.38 -16.77 -4.99
C LYS A 195 5.44 -15.70 -4.70
N VAL A 196 6.22 -15.36 -5.72
CA VAL A 196 7.00 -14.11 -5.78
C VAL A 196 6.11 -12.97 -5.28
N LYS A 197 6.29 -12.51 -4.03
CA LYS A 197 5.63 -11.30 -3.55
C LYS A 197 6.25 -10.16 -4.34
N GLN A 198 5.55 -9.67 -5.36
CA GLN A 198 5.77 -8.32 -5.82
C GLN A 198 5.76 -7.44 -4.57
N VAL A 199 6.79 -6.63 -4.39
CA VAL A 199 6.82 -5.66 -3.30
C VAL A 199 5.63 -4.74 -3.54
N GLU A 200 4.58 -4.91 -2.75
CA GLU A 200 3.32 -4.19 -2.95
C GLU A 200 3.59 -2.71 -2.71
N ILE A 201 3.27 -1.89 -3.73
CA ILE A 201 3.28 -0.44 -3.62
C ILE A 201 2.04 -0.06 -2.80
N TYR A 202 2.24 0.70 -1.74
CA TYR A 202 1.17 1.18 -0.86
C TYR A 202 1.34 2.67 -0.56
N LEU A 203 0.28 3.35 -0.13
CA LEU A 203 0.35 4.76 0.24
C LEU A 203 0.91 4.93 1.66
N ASP A 204 2.09 5.55 1.79
CA ASP A 204 2.51 6.15 3.07
C ASP A 204 1.94 7.57 3.14
N ARG A 205 1.09 7.84 4.14
CA ARG A 205 0.43 9.14 4.31
C ARG A 205 1.41 10.29 4.58
N CYS A 206 2.64 9.99 4.99
CA CYS A 206 3.73 10.94 5.26
C CYS A 206 3.25 12.18 6.03
N THR A 207 2.50 11.97 7.12
CA THR A 207 1.81 13.06 7.83
C THR A 207 2.77 14.12 8.38
N HIS A 208 4.01 13.74 8.70
CA HIS A 208 5.09 14.62 9.13
C HIS A 208 5.52 15.64 8.06
N LEU A 209 5.33 15.36 6.77
CA LEU A 209 5.65 16.29 5.67
C LEU A 209 4.58 17.36 5.47
N ARG A 210 3.37 17.16 6.02
CA ARG A 210 2.24 18.06 5.77
C ARG A 210 2.53 19.48 6.23
N THR A 211 3.30 19.65 7.30
CA THR A 211 3.66 20.96 7.86
C THR A 211 4.79 21.67 7.12
N ASP A 212 5.50 20.99 6.21
CA ASP A 212 6.65 21.53 5.47
C ASP A 212 6.21 22.07 4.10
N GLU A 213 5.86 23.36 4.05
CA GLU A 213 5.37 24.01 2.83
C GLU A 213 6.40 23.99 1.70
N ALA A 214 7.69 24.15 2.02
CA ALA A 214 8.75 24.13 1.03
C ALA A 214 8.92 22.74 0.41
N ALA A 215 8.88 21.68 1.22
CA ALA A 215 8.91 20.32 0.71
C ALA A 215 7.67 20.01 -0.14
N LEU A 216 6.48 20.43 0.29
CA LEU A 216 5.23 20.25 -0.47
C LEU A 216 5.28 20.94 -1.83
N ASP A 217 5.74 22.19 -1.88
CA ASP A 217 5.85 22.96 -3.12
C ASP A 217 6.84 22.33 -4.11
N ASN A 218 7.98 21.84 -3.62
CA ASN A 218 8.92 21.09 -4.43
C ASN A 218 8.31 19.78 -4.94
N MET A 219 7.58 19.05 -4.08
CA MET A 219 6.98 17.77 -4.44
C MET A 219 5.91 17.86 -5.53
N LYS A 220 5.21 19.00 -5.68
CA LYS A 220 4.18 19.17 -6.71
C LYS A 220 4.71 18.86 -8.12
N TYR A 221 5.95 19.25 -8.45
CA TYR A 221 6.50 19.09 -9.80
C TYR A 221 6.83 17.64 -10.18
N GLN A 222 7.02 16.78 -9.19
CA GLN A 222 7.37 15.36 -9.35
C GLN A 222 6.23 14.42 -8.92
N ALA A 223 5.05 14.98 -8.65
CA ALA A 223 3.90 14.26 -8.16
C ALA A 223 3.07 13.63 -9.28
N ASN A 224 2.37 12.57 -8.90
CA ASN A 224 1.21 12.08 -9.61
C ASN A 224 -0.07 12.64 -8.97
N TYR A 225 -1.05 12.95 -9.81
CA TYR A 225 -2.27 13.64 -9.43
C TYR A 225 -3.49 12.77 -9.68
N ILE A 226 -4.35 12.71 -8.66
CA ILE A 226 -5.71 12.21 -8.79
C ILE A 226 -6.59 13.42 -9.12
N LEU A 227 -7.17 13.41 -10.31
CA LEU A 227 -8.12 14.45 -10.73
C LEU A 227 -9.55 14.00 -10.40
N LEU A 228 -10.29 14.88 -9.75
CA LEU A 228 -11.69 14.69 -9.39
C LEU A 228 -12.55 15.82 -9.93
N SER A 229 -13.81 15.50 -10.17
CA SER A 229 -14.90 16.47 -10.28
C SER A 229 -15.99 16.04 -9.31
N ASN A 230 -16.09 16.76 -8.19
CA ASN A 230 -16.88 16.39 -7.03
C ASN A 230 -16.45 15.02 -6.47
N THR A 231 -17.33 14.02 -6.53
CA THR A 231 -17.07 12.64 -6.11
C THR A 231 -16.80 11.69 -7.27
N ASN A 232 -16.51 12.22 -8.46
CA ASN A 232 -16.14 11.41 -9.62
C ASN A 232 -14.63 11.50 -9.83
N VAL A 233 -13.97 10.34 -9.91
CA VAL A 233 -12.52 10.23 -10.13
C VAL A 233 -12.24 9.90 -11.60
N LEU A 234 -11.13 10.42 -12.11
CA LEU A 234 -10.65 10.07 -13.44
C LEU A 234 -10.05 8.66 -13.44
N VAL A 235 -10.55 7.80 -14.33
CA VAL A 235 -10.03 6.44 -14.56
C VAL A 235 -9.58 6.28 -16.00
N SER A 236 -8.69 5.31 -16.23
CA SER A 236 -8.23 4.96 -17.58
C SER A 236 -9.39 4.53 -18.47
N LYS A 237 -9.38 4.93 -19.74
CA LYS A 237 -10.32 4.42 -20.76
C LYS A 237 -10.14 2.92 -21.01
N ASP A 238 -8.91 2.44 -20.94
CA ASP A 238 -8.56 1.04 -21.23
C ASP A 238 -8.86 0.10 -20.06
N ASP A 239 -8.79 0.63 -18.83
CA ASP A 239 -9.11 -0.10 -17.62
C ASP A 239 -9.79 0.81 -16.59
N THR A 240 -11.13 0.76 -16.57
CA THR A 240 -11.95 1.53 -15.62
C THR A 240 -11.79 1.09 -14.16
N THR A 241 -11.02 0.02 -13.88
CA THR A 241 -10.66 -0.40 -12.52
C THR A 241 -9.43 0.31 -11.97
N GLN A 242 -8.75 1.13 -12.78
CA GLN A 242 -7.57 1.89 -12.37
C GLN A 242 -7.79 3.39 -12.54
N LEU A 243 -7.52 4.15 -11.48
CA LEU A 243 -7.32 5.60 -11.59
C LEU A 243 -6.30 5.95 -12.67
N GLN A 244 -6.59 6.99 -13.44
CA GLN A 244 -5.62 7.63 -14.31
C GLN A 244 -4.88 8.71 -13.53
N LEU A 245 -3.66 8.37 -13.12
CA LEU A 245 -2.76 9.28 -12.43
C LEU A 245 -2.10 10.20 -13.45
N LEU A 246 -2.26 11.52 -13.28
CA LEU A 246 -1.68 12.53 -14.17
C LEU A 246 -0.35 13.03 -13.60
N SER A 247 0.64 13.26 -14.46
CA SER A 247 1.81 14.06 -14.09
C SER A 247 1.43 15.54 -13.89
N HIS A 248 2.34 16.33 -13.32
CA HIS A 248 2.14 17.78 -13.16
C HIS A 248 1.80 18.48 -14.46
N THR A 249 2.55 18.20 -15.53
CA THR A 249 2.33 18.80 -16.86
C THR A 249 0.98 18.40 -17.43
N GLU A 250 0.62 17.12 -17.39
CA GLU A 250 -0.67 16.63 -17.88
C GLU A 250 -1.84 17.24 -17.11
N LEU A 251 -1.72 17.41 -15.80
CA LEU A 251 -2.76 18.04 -14.98
C LEU A 251 -3.01 19.49 -15.40
N LEU A 252 -1.94 20.28 -15.58
CA LEU A 252 -2.04 21.68 -16.04
C LEU A 252 -2.54 21.79 -17.49
N GLU A 253 -2.30 20.77 -18.30
CA GLU A 253 -2.91 20.68 -19.63
C GLU A 253 -4.40 20.35 -19.56
N CYS A 254 -4.81 19.51 -18.61
CA CYS A 254 -6.21 19.07 -18.46
C CYS A 254 -7.10 20.14 -17.81
N VAL A 255 -6.61 20.91 -16.83
CA VAL A 255 -7.44 21.88 -16.10
C VAL A 255 -7.19 23.29 -16.65
N LYS A 256 -8.22 23.90 -17.24
CA LYS A 256 -8.20 25.26 -17.80
C LYS A 256 -8.93 26.25 -16.91
N GLY A 257 -8.83 27.55 -17.23
CA GLY A 257 -9.58 28.60 -16.54
C GLY A 257 -9.07 29.00 -15.14
N SER A 258 -8.01 28.38 -14.62
CA SER A 258 -7.33 28.78 -13.37
C SER A 258 -5.84 29.02 -13.63
N SER A 259 -5.22 29.93 -12.87
CA SER A 259 -3.77 30.13 -12.92
C SER A 259 -3.03 28.92 -12.30
N LYS A 260 -1.74 28.76 -12.62
CA LYS A 260 -0.92 27.71 -12.01
C LYS A 260 -0.89 27.84 -10.48
N GLU A 261 -0.78 29.07 -9.98
CA GLU A 261 -0.74 29.40 -8.55
C GLU A 261 -2.07 29.05 -7.87
N GLU A 262 -3.19 29.35 -8.52
CA GLU A 262 -4.52 28.97 -8.02
C GLU A 262 -4.67 27.45 -7.92
N LEU A 263 -4.24 26.71 -8.95
CA LEU A 263 -4.26 25.24 -8.92
C LEU A 263 -3.37 24.70 -7.82
N HIS A 264 -2.15 25.23 -7.67
CA HIS A 264 -1.20 24.83 -6.63
C HIS A 264 -1.74 25.05 -5.22
N SER A 265 -2.54 26.09 -5.01
CA SER A 265 -3.19 26.37 -3.72
C SER A 265 -4.31 25.38 -3.36
N LYS A 266 -4.87 24.69 -4.36
CA LYS A 266 -5.97 23.72 -4.21
C LYS A 266 -5.50 22.26 -4.16
N MET A 267 -4.22 22.00 -4.44
CA MET A 267 -3.65 20.65 -4.41
C MET A 267 -3.57 20.11 -2.98
N ILE A 268 -4.12 18.91 -2.78
CA ILE A 268 -4.18 18.24 -1.48
C ILE A 268 -3.15 17.12 -1.45
N PHE A 269 -2.18 17.19 -0.54
CA PHE A 269 -1.18 16.15 -0.37
C PHE A 269 -1.77 14.92 0.33
N LEU A 270 -1.73 13.78 -0.35
CA LEU A 270 -2.24 12.51 0.17
C LEU A 270 -1.16 11.66 0.84
N GLY A 271 0.08 11.75 0.33
CA GLY A 271 1.20 10.94 0.81
C GLY A 271 2.22 10.66 -0.30
N ARG A 272 3.03 9.62 -0.11
CA ARG A 272 3.99 9.11 -1.09
C ARG A 272 3.76 7.62 -1.29
N LEU A 273 3.94 7.14 -2.51
CA LEU A 273 3.93 5.69 -2.78
C LEU A 273 5.17 5.06 -2.15
N HIS A 274 4.97 4.22 -1.15
CA HIS A 274 6.04 3.43 -0.54
C HIS A 274 6.37 2.23 -1.45
N ASN A 275 7.62 1.77 -1.42
CA ASN A 275 8.19 0.76 -2.34
C ASN A 275 8.20 1.14 -3.83
N ASP A 276 7.61 2.28 -4.21
CA ASP A 276 7.87 2.92 -5.49
C ASP A 276 9.29 3.51 -5.53
N ILE A 277 9.99 3.35 -6.66
CA ILE A 277 11.42 3.71 -6.80
C ILE A 277 11.69 5.20 -6.58
N ASN A 278 10.70 6.04 -6.90
CA ASN A 278 10.75 7.49 -6.79
C ASN A 278 10.11 7.98 -5.49
N ARG A 279 9.51 7.08 -4.70
CA ARG A 279 8.58 7.43 -3.62
C ARG A 279 7.62 8.53 -4.08
N THR A 280 6.96 8.29 -5.21
CA THR A 280 6.19 9.28 -5.96
C THR A 280 5.18 9.97 -5.04
N PRO A 281 5.24 11.31 -4.89
CA PRO A 281 4.24 12.06 -4.15
C PRO A 281 2.87 11.96 -4.85
N ILE A 282 1.82 11.79 -4.07
CA ILE A 282 0.45 11.77 -4.56
C ILE A 282 -0.28 13.00 -4.05
N PHE A 283 -0.87 13.75 -4.98
CA PHE A 283 -1.76 14.86 -4.69
C PHE A 283 -3.15 14.61 -5.29
N ALA A 284 -4.18 15.19 -4.69
CA ALA A 284 -5.51 15.26 -5.28
C ALA A 284 -5.83 16.71 -5.68
N LEU A 285 -6.60 16.85 -6.76
CA LEU A 285 -7.19 18.11 -7.18
C LEU A 285 -8.66 17.88 -7.55
N ASP A 286 -9.56 18.64 -6.94
CA ASP A 286 -10.96 18.74 -7.36
C ASP A 286 -11.13 19.99 -8.22
N ALA A 287 -11.61 19.80 -9.44
CA ALA A 287 -11.85 20.85 -10.42
C ALA A 287 -13.28 20.77 -10.95
N LYS A 288 -13.81 21.91 -11.42
CA LYS A 288 -15.16 21.94 -11.98
C LYS A 288 -15.16 21.25 -13.33
N GLU A 289 -16.20 20.49 -13.63
CA GLU A 289 -16.31 19.71 -14.86
C GLU A 289 -16.13 20.56 -16.13
N GLN A 290 -16.67 21.77 -16.17
CA GLN A 290 -16.50 22.67 -17.32
C GLN A 290 -15.06 23.14 -17.57
N ASP A 291 -14.20 23.06 -16.55
CA ASP A 291 -12.81 23.51 -16.60
C ASP A 291 -11.87 22.33 -16.96
N ILE A 292 -12.39 21.11 -17.04
CA ILE A 292 -11.63 19.88 -17.27
C ILE A 292 -11.72 19.45 -18.73
N HIS A 293 -10.56 19.28 -19.37
CA HIS A 293 -10.39 18.83 -20.74
C HIS A 293 -9.42 17.65 -20.80
N VAL A 294 -9.93 16.45 -20.56
CA VAL A 294 -9.11 15.23 -20.62
C VAL A 294 -9.16 14.63 -22.02
N LYS A 295 -7.99 14.32 -22.61
CA LYS A 295 -7.88 13.64 -23.92
C LYS A 295 -8.25 12.16 -23.81
N ASP A 296 -7.67 11.48 -22.82
CA ASP A 296 -7.83 10.06 -22.54
C ASP A 296 -8.18 9.86 -21.08
N GLY A 297 -9.21 9.05 -20.81
CA GLY A 297 -9.81 8.88 -19.48
C GLY A 297 -11.31 9.10 -19.48
N THR A 298 -11.98 8.62 -18.44
CA THR A 298 -13.39 8.90 -18.17
C THR A 298 -13.62 9.09 -16.67
N PHE A 299 -14.61 9.89 -16.31
CA PHE A 299 -14.98 10.09 -14.90
C PHE A 299 -15.98 9.02 -14.47
N VAL A 300 -15.70 8.37 -13.34
CA VAL A 300 -16.61 7.42 -12.72
C VAL A 300 -16.90 7.83 -11.29
N ASN A 301 -18.12 7.55 -10.83
CA ASN A 301 -18.50 7.87 -9.46
C ASN A 301 -17.73 6.97 -8.47
N THR A 302 -16.97 7.59 -7.56
CA THR A 302 -16.12 6.86 -6.61
C THR A 302 -16.95 5.91 -5.75
N ARG A 303 -18.15 6.29 -5.29
CA ARG A 303 -19.00 5.43 -4.43
C ARG A 303 -19.37 4.13 -5.11
N THR A 304 -19.69 4.18 -6.40
CA THR A 304 -20.12 3.00 -7.15
C THR A 304 -18.96 2.16 -7.67
N SER A 305 -17.81 2.78 -7.91
CA SER A 305 -16.67 2.14 -8.59
C SER A 305 -15.53 1.73 -7.68
N ALA A 306 -15.38 2.34 -6.50
CA ALA A 306 -14.33 2.02 -5.53
C ALA A 306 -14.18 0.51 -5.22
N PRO A 307 -15.26 -0.28 -5.05
CA PRO A 307 -15.15 -1.73 -4.81
C PRO A 307 -14.56 -2.51 -5.99
N LEU A 308 -14.57 -1.93 -7.19
CA LEU A 308 -14.05 -2.53 -8.41
C LEU A 308 -12.57 -2.20 -8.65
N PHE A 309 -12.03 -1.21 -7.92
CA PHE A 309 -10.64 -0.80 -8.08
C PHE A 309 -9.67 -1.81 -7.46
N SER A 310 -8.43 -1.82 -7.96
CA SER A 310 -7.32 -2.49 -7.28
C SER A 310 -7.12 -1.91 -5.86
N THR A 311 -6.49 -2.66 -4.95
CA THR A 311 -6.33 -2.27 -3.54
C THR A 311 -5.76 -0.85 -3.38
N LEU A 312 -4.65 -0.55 -4.05
CA LEU A 312 -4.02 0.76 -4.01
C LEU A 312 -4.91 1.85 -4.61
N HIS A 313 -5.49 1.62 -5.80
CA HIS A 313 -6.32 2.63 -6.46
C HIS A 313 -7.62 2.90 -5.68
N ASN A 314 -8.18 1.90 -5.01
CA ASN A 314 -9.29 2.06 -4.07
C ASN A 314 -8.90 2.96 -2.90
N GLU A 315 -7.78 2.67 -2.23
CA GLU A 315 -7.29 3.50 -1.12
C GLU A 315 -7.08 4.96 -1.56
N LEU A 316 -6.40 5.16 -2.70
CA LEU A 316 -6.14 6.46 -3.28
C LEU A 316 -7.44 7.23 -3.60
N ALA A 317 -8.40 6.58 -4.25
CA ALA A 317 -9.66 7.19 -4.66
C ALA A 317 -10.51 7.61 -3.46
N LEU A 318 -10.65 6.73 -2.46
CA LEU A 318 -11.38 7.03 -1.23
C LEU A 318 -10.69 8.14 -0.43
N HIS A 319 -9.36 8.13 -0.35
CA HIS A 319 -8.62 9.14 0.39
C HIS A 319 -8.72 10.53 -0.24
N ALA A 320 -8.60 10.61 -1.58
CA ALA A 320 -8.79 11.84 -2.33
C ALA A 320 -10.22 12.39 -2.13
N THR A 321 -11.23 11.54 -2.34
CA THR A 321 -12.64 11.91 -2.23
C THR A 321 -12.99 12.41 -0.83
N ALA A 322 -12.42 11.80 0.23
CA ALA A 322 -12.63 12.24 1.60
C ALA A 322 -12.17 13.69 1.84
N TYR A 323 -10.95 14.04 1.39
CA TYR A 323 -10.46 15.39 1.58
C TYR A 323 -11.14 16.41 0.68
N THR A 324 -11.39 16.08 -0.60
CA THR A 324 -12.05 17.03 -1.52
C THR A 324 -13.48 17.32 -1.07
N THR A 325 -14.23 16.29 -0.63
CA THR A 325 -15.58 16.45 -0.08
C THR A 325 -15.57 17.25 1.23
N TRP A 326 -14.60 17.00 2.10
CA TRP A 326 -14.45 17.83 3.30
C TRP A 326 -14.18 19.30 2.94
N GLN A 327 -13.27 19.55 1.99
CA GLN A 327 -12.94 20.92 1.59
C GLN A 327 -14.11 21.63 0.88
N SER A 328 -14.93 20.91 0.12
CA SER A 328 -16.10 21.47 -0.56
C SER A 328 -17.20 21.85 0.44
N ASN A 329 -17.43 21.03 1.46
CA ASN A 329 -18.47 21.25 2.47
C ASN A 329 -18.07 22.24 3.58
N ASN A 330 -16.78 22.45 3.80
CA ASN A 330 -16.28 23.33 4.86
C ASN A 330 -15.68 24.59 4.22
N LYS A 331 -16.46 25.67 4.10
CA LYS A 331 -15.95 26.96 3.54
C LYS A 331 -15.77 28.06 4.59
N HIS A 332 -16.28 27.85 5.80
CA HIS A 332 -16.25 28.81 6.89
C HIS A 332 -15.91 28.12 8.21
N CYS A 333 -15.42 28.89 9.18
CA CYS A 333 -15.07 28.38 10.49
C CYS A 333 -16.32 27.96 11.28
N THR A 334 -16.35 26.71 11.74
CA THR A 334 -17.45 26.18 12.57
C THR A 334 -17.57 26.87 13.93
N LYS A 335 -16.50 27.54 14.40
CA LYS A 335 -16.49 28.25 15.69
C LYS A 335 -17.03 29.68 15.60
N CYS A 336 -16.69 30.43 14.55
CA CYS A 336 -17.00 31.87 14.47
C CYS A 336 -17.61 32.34 13.15
N GLY A 337 -17.82 31.45 12.17
CA GLY A 337 -18.34 31.78 10.84
C GLY A 337 -17.36 32.51 9.91
N GLY A 338 -16.17 32.89 10.40
CA GLY A 338 -15.17 33.61 9.62
C GLY A 338 -14.51 32.76 8.50
N PRO A 339 -13.80 33.42 7.56
CA PRO A 339 -13.11 32.72 6.47
C PRO A 339 -12.00 31.80 6.98
N ILE A 340 -11.67 30.79 6.17
CA ILE A 340 -10.64 29.78 6.46
C ILE A 340 -9.63 29.69 5.31
N ASN A 341 -8.40 29.34 5.65
CA ASN A 341 -7.38 28.93 4.71
C ASN A 341 -7.04 27.46 4.95
N TYR A 342 -6.76 26.73 3.87
CA TYR A 342 -6.23 25.38 3.98
C TYR A 342 -4.72 25.42 4.14
N ILE A 343 -4.25 24.72 5.16
CA ILE A 343 -2.84 24.57 5.51
C ILE A 343 -2.51 23.08 5.58
N HIS A 344 -1.26 22.77 5.87
CA HIS A 344 -0.77 21.41 6.04
C HIS A 344 -1.00 20.51 4.81
N GLY A 345 -0.63 21.00 3.63
CA GLY A 345 -0.88 20.32 2.35
C GLY A 345 -2.36 20.11 2.04
N GLY A 346 -3.24 21.00 2.50
CA GLY A 346 -4.68 20.90 2.27
C GLY A 346 -5.43 19.99 3.25
N THR A 347 -4.78 19.51 4.31
CA THR A 347 -5.38 18.52 5.25
C THR A 347 -5.88 19.12 6.56
N CYS A 348 -5.67 20.42 6.76
CA CYS A 348 -6.13 21.18 7.92
C CYS A 348 -6.66 22.54 7.46
N SER A 349 -7.73 23.02 8.07
CA SER A 349 -8.24 24.38 7.85
C SER A 349 -7.91 25.25 9.06
N LYS A 350 -7.48 26.48 8.80
CA LYS A 350 -7.18 27.49 9.82
C LYS A 350 -8.06 28.72 9.58
N CYS A 351 -8.85 29.08 10.59
CA CYS A 351 -9.64 30.31 10.53
C CYS A 351 -8.73 31.53 10.58
N THR A 352 -8.93 32.49 9.67
CA THR A 352 -8.15 33.73 9.63
C THR A 352 -8.61 34.75 10.68
N SER A 353 -9.82 34.61 11.22
CA SER A 353 -10.37 35.52 12.25
C SER A 353 -10.05 35.08 13.68
N CYS A 354 -10.17 33.79 13.99
CA CYS A 354 -10.02 33.27 15.36
C CYS A 354 -8.90 32.24 15.54
N SER A 355 -8.13 31.95 14.49
CA SER A 355 -7.04 30.96 14.48
C SER A 355 -7.43 29.52 14.84
N SER A 356 -8.72 29.20 14.94
CA SER A 356 -9.19 27.83 15.18
C SER A 356 -8.75 26.91 14.05
N LEU A 357 -8.26 25.73 14.41
CA LEU A 357 -7.92 24.66 13.50
C LEU A 357 -9.07 23.65 13.39
N SER A 358 -9.23 23.04 12.22
CA SER A 358 -10.17 21.96 11.98
C SER A 358 -9.63 20.97 10.96
N TRP A 359 -9.87 19.68 11.20
CA TRP A 359 -9.48 18.55 10.36
C TRP A 359 -10.72 17.81 9.86
N PRO A 360 -10.61 17.01 8.79
CA PRO A 360 -11.72 16.16 8.34
C PRO A 360 -12.25 15.28 9.47
N ARG A 361 -13.58 15.24 9.58
CA ARG A 361 -14.28 14.34 10.49
C ARG A 361 -14.50 13.00 9.82
N GLN A 362 -14.51 11.94 10.62
CA GLN A 362 -15.00 10.64 10.20
C GLN A 362 -16.15 10.25 11.13
N ASP A 363 -17.30 9.99 10.54
CA ASP A 363 -18.51 9.64 11.29
C ASP A 363 -18.56 8.11 11.44
N PRO A 364 -18.42 7.57 12.67
CA PRO A 364 -18.45 6.13 12.88
C PRO A 364 -19.84 5.58 12.52
N SER A 365 -19.85 4.55 11.68
CA SER A 365 -21.06 3.81 11.34
C SER A 365 -20.79 2.33 11.54
N MET A 366 -21.63 1.70 12.35
CA MET A 366 -21.56 0.26 12.53
C MET A 366 -22.19 -0.43 11.31
N ILE A 367 -21.69 -1.60 10.94
CA ILE A 367 -22.32 -2.50 9.97
C ILE A 367 -22.22 -3.92 10.47
N ALA A 368 -23.35 -4.59 10.65
CA ALA A 368 -23.41 -5.84 11.40
C ALA A 368 -24.11 -6.96 10.66
N LEU A 369 -23.43 -8.10 10.54
CA LEU A 369 -24.06 -9.36 10.17
C LEU A 369 -24.67 -10.00 11.40
N ILE A 370 -25.99 -10.20 11.37
CA ILE A 370 -26.73 -10.85 12.45
C ILE A 370 -27.09 -12.26 11.99
N SER A 371 -26.51 -13.28 12.63
CA SER A 371 -26.83 -14.68 12.33
C SER A 371 -27.79 -15.26 13.37
N SER A 372 -28.54 -16.29 12.99
CA SER A 372 -29.26 -17.13 13.95
C SER A 372 -28.26 -17.77 14.92
N ARG A 373 -28.72 -18.12 16.13
CA ARG A 373 -27.85 -18.76 17.15
C ARG A 373 -27.22 -20.07 16.69
N ASP A 374 -27.90 -20.81 15.82
CA ASP A 374 -27.37 -22.04 15.20
C ASP A 374 -26.45 -21.78 14.00
N GLY A 375 -26.34 -20.52 13.55
CA GLY A 375 -25.49 -20.11 12.44
C GLY A 375 -26.01 -20.47 11.04
N ASN A 376 -27.23 -21.01 10.92
CA ASN A 376 -27.79 -21.48 9.65
C ASN A 376 -28.55 -20.41 8.85
N ARG A 377 -28.98 -19.33 9.50
CA ARG A 377 -29.68 -18.21 8.88
C ARG A 377 -28.99 -16.89 9.16
N VAL A 378 -29.19 -15.92 8.27
CA VAL A 378 -28.69 -14.56 8.40
C VAL A 378 -29.81 -13.56 8.14
N LEU A 379 -29.89 -12.52 8.96
CA LEU A 379 -30.81 -11.42 8.77
C LEU A 379 -30.24 -10.45 7.74
N LEU A 380 -30.98 -10.23 6.64
CA LEU A 380 -30.63 -9.26 5.62
C LEU A 380 -31.82 -8.34 5.37
N ALA A 381 -31.54 -7.07 5.09
CA ALA A 381 -32.54 -6.05 4.81
C ALA A 381 -32.25 -5.29 3.52
N ARG A 382 -33.28 -4.67 2.97
CA ARG A 382 -33.23 -3.84 1.77
C ARG A 382 -33.78 -2.46 2.07
N SER A 383 -32.93 -1.44 1.92
CA SER A 383 -33.32 -0.03 1.97
C SER A 383 -33.98 0.42 0.63
N PRO A 384 -34.86 1.45 0.63
CA PRO A 384 -35.49 1.98 -0.58
C PRO A 384 -34.50 2.39 -1.68
N ARG A 385 -33.30 2.83 -1.28
CA ARG A 385 -32.25 3.23 -2.21
C ARG A 385 -31.62 2.07 -2.98
N HIS A 386 -31.73 0.83 -2.48
CA HIS A 386 -31.10 -0.34 -3.10
C HIS A 386 -31.94 -0.84 -4.30
N PRO A 387 -31.30 -1.33 -5.38
CA PRO A 387 -32.02 -1.95 -6.48
C PRO A 387 -32.88 -3.13 -6.00
N PRO A 388 -33.89 -3.54 -6.79
CA PRO A 388 -34.68 -4.72 -6.49
C PRO A 388 -33.79 -5.95 -6.20
N ARG A 389 -34.26 -6.83 -5.30
CA ARG A 389 -33.57 -8.06 -4.85
C ARG A 389 -32.30 -7.88 -4.01
N LEU A 390 -31.65 -6.70 -4.03
CA LEU A 390 -30.44 -6.47 -3.21
C LEU A 390 -30.79 -6.33 -1.73
N HIS A 391 -30.46 -7.35 -0.95
CA HIS A 391 -30.47 -7.30 0.51
C HIS A 391 -29.04 -7.34 1.04
N THR A 392 -28.80 -6.60 2.11
CA THR A 392 -27.49 -6.45 2.76
C THR A 392 -27.64 -6.54 4.27
N VAL A 393 -26.52 -6.66 4.95
CA VAL A 393 -26.41 -6.52 6.40
C VAL A 393 -26.85 -5.12 6.87
N LEU A 394 -27.25 -5.01 8.14
CA LEU A 394 -27.75 -3.78 8.76
C LEU A 394 -26.62 -2.81 9.05
N ALA A 395 -26.88 -1.51 8.96
CA ALA A 395 -25.87 -0.49 9.19
C ALA A 395 -26.48 0.85 9.59
N GLY A 396 -25.90 1.47 10.63
CA GLY A 396 -26.35 2.77 11.11
C GLY A 396 -25.24 3.56 11.77
N PHE A 397 -25.55 4.79 12.16
CA PHE A 397 -24.57 5.67 12.79
C PHE A 397 -24.43 5.35 14.28
N VAL A 398 -23.25 5.60 14.83
CA VAL A 398 -23.03 5.49 16.27
C VAL A 398 -23.38 6.82 16.92
N GLU A 399 -24.27 6.80 17.90
CA GLU A 399 -24.74 7.99 18.59
C GLU A 399 -23.72 8.55 19.60
N VAL A 400 -23.89 9.82 19.97
CA VAL A 400 -22.97 10.49 20.90
C VAL A 400 -23.01 9.82 22.28
N GLY A 401 -21.88 9.30 22.73
CA GLY A 401 -21.76 8.59 24.01
C GLY A 401 -22.13 7.11 23.95
N GLU A 402 -22.43 6.58 22.76
CA GLU A 402 -22.80 5.20 22.53
C GLU A 402 -21.57 4.30 22.30
N THR A 403 -21.60 3.06 22.78
CA THR A 403 -20.59 2.04 22.41
C THR A 403 -20.97 1.39 21.07
N PHE A 404 -20.00 0.81 20.36
CA PHE A 404 -20.32 0.13 19.10
C PHE A 404 -21.29 -1.04 19.30
N GLU A 405 -21.14 -1.80 20.37
CA GLU A 405 -22.02 -2.92 20.71
C GLU A 405 -23.46 -2.45 20.97
N SER A 406 -23.62 -1.31 21.64
CA SER A 406 -24.92 -0.70 21.89
C SER A 406 -25.55 -0.21 20.59
N ALA A 407 -24.76 0.40 19.70
CA ALA A 407 -25.22 0.82 18.37
C ALA A 407 -25.67 -0.38 17.52
N VAL A 408 -24.91 -1.48 17.53
CA VAL A 408 -25.30 -2.73 16.85
C VAL A 408 -26.65 -3.24 17.37
N ALA A 409 -26.86 -3.22 18.68
CA ALA A 409 -28.12 -3.63 19.28
C ALA A 409 -29.28 -2.69 18.95
N ARG A 410 -29.07 -1.38 19.08
CA ARG A 410 -30.08 -0.34 18.83
C ARG A 410 -30.56 -0.37 17.38
N GLU A 411 -29.66 -0.20 16.42
CA GLU A 411 -30.00 -0.14 15.00
C GLU A 411 -30.66 -1.45 14.53
N THR A 412 -30.19 -2.60 15.01
CA THR A 412 -30.85 -3.89 14.67
C THR A 412 -32.29 -3.90 15.16
N PHE A 413 -32.53 -3.44 16.38
CA PHE A 413 -33.86 -3.37 16.95
C PHE A 413 -34.74 -2.31 16.28
N GLU A 414 -34.22 -1.12 16.02
CA GLU A 414 -34.93 -0.02 15.36
C GLU A 414 -35.37 -0.40 13.94
N GLU A 415 -34.48 -0.97 13.13
CA GLU A 415 -34.80 -1.31 11.74
C GLU A 415 -35.70 -2.56 11.63
N THR A 416 -35.51 -3.57 12.49
CA THR A 416 -36.08 -4.91 12.27
C THR A 416 -36.90 -5.47 13.43
N GLY A 417 -36.92 -4.82 14.59
CA GLY A 417 -37.53 -5.32 15.83
C GLY A 417 -36.77 -6.48 16.48
N ILE A 418 -35.67 -6.95 15.90
CA ILE A 418 -34.89 -8.09 16.41
C ILE A 418 -33.95 -7.63 17.53
N THR A 419 -34.05 -8.30 18.67
CA THR A 419 -33.09 -8.12 19.77
C THR A 419 -31.93 -9.09 19.60
N ILE A 420 -30.70 -8.57 19.61
CA ILE A 420 -29.47 -9.37 19.51
C ILE A 420 -28.96 -9.80 20.88
N ASP A 421 -28.15 -10.86 20.91
CA ASP A 421 -27.36 -11.24 22.08
C ASP A 421 -26.15 -10.29 22.19
N VAL A 422 -26.21 -9.24 23.01
CA VAL A 422 -25.17 -8.17 23.05
C VAL A 422 -23.76 -8.74 23.32
N ASP A 423 -23.64 -9.76 24.17
CA ASP A 423 -22.36 -10.41 24.47
C ASP A 423 -21.75 -11.20 23.28
N SER A 424 -22.50 -11.36 22.19
CA SER A 424 -22.06 -12.00 20.95
C SER A 424 -21.39 -11.04 19.96
N VAL A 425 -21.48 -9.72 20.17
CA VAL A 425 -20.95 -8.73 19.22
C VAL A 425 -19.43 -8.88 19.09
N ARG A 426 -18.93 -9.11 17.87
CA ARG A 426 -17.50 -9.27 17.55
C ARG A 426 -17.10 -8.36 16.40
N TYR A 427 -16.06 -7.57 16.60
CA TYR A 427 -15.42 -6.79 15.55
C TYR A 427 -14.76 -7.69 14.49
N VAL A 428 -14.86 -7.31 13.22
CA VAL A 428 -14.28 -8.04 12.08
C VAL A 428 -13.31 -7.19 11.27
N GLY A 429 -13.59 -5.92 11.09
CA GLY A 429 -12.79 -5.05 10.24
C GLY A 429 -13.43 -3.68 10.03
N SER A 430 -12.80 -2.83 9.23
CA SER A 430 -13.35 -1.51 8.89
C SER A 430 -13.12 -1.17 7.43
N GLN A 431 -13.95 -0.29 6.89
CA GLN A 431 -13.82 0.25 5.54
C GLN A 431 -14.09 1.76 5.54
N PRO A 432 -13.15 2.60 5.06
CA PRO A 432 -13.44 4.01 4.83
C PRO A 432 -14.57 4.18 3.82
N TRP A 433 -15.55 5.03 4.12
CA TRP A 433 -16.72 5.24 3.26
C TRP A 433 -17.09 6.73 3.18
N PRO A 434 -16.31 7.53 2.42
CA PRO A 434 -16.38 8.99 2.39
C PRO A 434 -17.57 9.50 1.53
N PHE A 435 -18.77 9.02 1.85
CA PHE A 435 -20.02 9.37 1.16
C PHE A 435 -21.14 9.66 2.16
N PRO A 436 -21.06 10.77 2.93
CA PRO A 436 -20.11 11.87 2.75
C PRO A 436 -18.79 11.73 3.53
N GLN A 437 -18.78 11.11 4.71
CA GLN A 437 -17.58 11.05 5.56
C GLN A 437 -17.60 9.90 6.59
N SER A 438 -18.27 8.79 6.28
CA SER A 438 -18.41 7.67 7.21
C SER A 438 -17.14 6.80 7.31
N CYS A 439 -16.95 6.17 8.46
CA CYS A 439 -16.06 5.03 8.64
C CYS A 439 -16.91 3.81 9.01
N MET A 440 -17.01 2.83 8.12
CA MET A 440 -17.79 1.62 8.36
C MET A 440 -17.00 0.67 9.25
N ILE A 441 -17.60 0.23 10.35
CA ILE A 441 -17.00 -0.63 11.36
C ILE A 441 -17.82 -1.92 11.41
N GLY A 442 -17.21 -3.01 10.93
CA GLY A 442 -17.87 -4.28 10.68
C GLY A 442 -17.92 -5.17 11.93
N PHE A 443 -19.12 -5.66 12.23
CA PHE A 443 -19.40 -6.56 13.33
C PHE A 443 -20.13 -7.83 12.89
N MET A 444 -20.04 -8.87 13.71
CA MET A 444 -20.93 -10.03 13.68
C MET A 444 -21.61 -10.14 15.04
N ALA A 445 -22.87 -10.55 15.06
CA ALA A 445 -23.61 -10.84 16.28
C ALA A 445 -24.63 -11.97 16.03
N THR A 446 -25.18 -12.52 17.10
CA THR A 446 -26.23 -13.56 17.07
C THR A 446 -27.55 -13.01 17.58
N ALA A 447 -28.65 -13.55 17.06
CA ALA A 447 -29.99 -13.28 17.56
C ALA A 447 -30.90 -14.52 17.47
N ASP A 448 -32.03 -14.45 18.15
CA ASP A 448 -33.09 -15.45 18.06
C ASP A 448 -33.91 -15.24 16.77
N ASP A 449 -33.81 -16.16 15.83
CA ASP A 449 -34.48 -16.11 14.54
C ASP A 449 -35.96 -16.52 14.60
N THR A 450 -36.49 -16.84 15.79
CA THR A 450 -37.92 -17.04 16.03
C THR A 450 -38.66 -15.76 16.41
N LEU A 451 -37.93 -14.67 16.71
CA LEU A 451 -38.54 -13.38 17.03
C LEU A 451 -39.26 -12.78 15.81
N PRO A 452 -40.41 -12.12 16.02
CA PRO A 452 -41.15 -11.51 14.93
C PRO A 452 -40.40 -10.29 14.37
N LEU A 453 -40.28 -10.22 13.05
CA LEU A 453 -39.77 -9.03 12.37
C LEU A 453 -40.81 -7.90 12.44
N THR A 454 -40.38 -6.72 12.88
CA THR A 454 -41.15 -5.48 12.86
C THR A 454 -40.33 -4.42 12.13
N ILE A 455 -40.71 -4.15 10.88
CA ILE A 455 -39.92 -3.34 9.95
C ILE A 455 -40.26 -1.86 10.14
N ASP A 456 -39.24 -1.00 10.30
CA ASP A 456 -39.43 0.45 10.11
C ASP A 456 -39.46 0.78 8.61
N GLU A 457 -40.68 0.96 8.10
CA GLU A 457 -40.94 1.26 6.69
C GLU A 457 -40.32 2.59 6.21
N LYS A 458 -39.87 3.46 7.12
CA LYS A 458 -39.15 4.69 6.75
C LYS A 458 -37.73 4.42 6.30
N GLU A 459 -37.10 3.37 6.80
CA GLU A 459 -35.68 3.09 6.58
C GLU A 459 -35.46 1.91 5.63
N ILE A 460 -36.25 0.85 5.79
CA ILE A 460 -36.14 -0.38 5.03
C ILE A 460 -37.47 -0.81 4.41
N VAL A 461 -37.40 -1.36 3.21
CA VAL A 461 -38.55 -1.86 2.43
C VAL A 461 -38.88 -3.31 2.82
N SER A 462 -37.85 -4.11 3.11
CA SER A 462 -38.02 -5.52 3.44
C SER A 462 -36.83 -6.01 4.26
N ALA A 463 -37.09 -6.92 5.19
CA ALA A 463 -36.07 -7.67 5.92
C ALA A 463 -36.52 -9.14 6.06
N GLY A 464 -35.56 -10.05 6.17
CA GLY A 464 -35.85 -11.48 6.30
C GLY A 464 -34.66 -12.28 6.80
N TRP A 465 -34.95 -13.42 7.42
CA TRP A 465 -33.98 -14.45 7.72
C TRP A 465 -33.78 -15.34 6.48
N PHE A 466 -32.56 -15.38 5.97
CA PHE A 466 -32.19 -16.14 4.78
C PHE A 466 -31.32 -17.33 5.14
N ASP A 467 -31.68 -18.51 4.62
CA ASP A 467 -30.88 -19.72 4.77
C ASP A 467 -29.52 -19.61 4.12
N LYS A 468 -28.52 -20.21 4.76
CA LYS A 468 -27.14 -20.26 4.28
C LYS A 468 -27.02 -20.79 2.85
N SER A 469 -27.85 -21.76 2.48
CA SER A 469 -27.91 -22.32 1.12
C SER A 469 -28.34 -21.28 0.08
N VAL A 470 -29.35 -20.46 0.38
CA VAL A 470 -29.86 -19.40 -0.51
C VAL A 470 -28.79 -18.32 -0.69
N VAL A 471 -28.19 -17.86 0.42
CA VAL A 471 -27.14 -16.84 0.37
C VAL A 471 -25.90 -17.35 -0.37
N LYS A 472 -25.58 -18.65 -0.28
CA LYS A 472 -24.47 -19.27 -1.03
C LYS A 472 -24.70 -19.25 -2.54
N VAL A 473 -25.95 -19.42 -3.01
CA VAL A 473 -26.31 -19.25 -4.42
C VAL A 473 -26.09 -17.81 -4.85
N SER A 474 -26.57 -16.84 -4.07
CA SER A 474 -26.37 -15.40 -4.33
C SER A 474 -24.89 -15.00 -4.32
N ALA A 475 -24.08 -15.62 -3.48
CA ALA A 475 -22.64 -15.39 -3.42
C ALA A 475 -21.90 -15.92 -4.66
N GLY A 476 -22.48 -16.89 -5.39
CA GLY A 476 -21.93 -17.46 -6.61
C GLY A 476 -22.01 -16.55 -7.85
N VAL A 477 -22.76 -15.45 -7.80
CA VAL A 477 -22.88 -14.50 -8.91
C VAL A 477 -22.18 -13.17 -8.66
N LYS A 478 -22.05 -12.35 -9.72
CA LYS A 478 -21.55 -10.97 -9.63
C LYS A 478 -22.57 -10.17 -8.82
N GLY A 479 -22.30 -9.98 -7.53
CA GLY A 479 -23.21 -9.31 -6.59
C GLY A 479 -23.67 -7.93 -7.09
N ALA A 480 -24.82 -7.45 -6.61
CA ALA A 480 -25.45 -6.26 -7.15
C ALA A 480 -24.77 -4.98 -6.65
N THR A 481 -24.45 -4.07 -7.57
CA THR A 481 -23.95 -2.73 -7.24
C THR A 481 -25.11 -1.75 -7.12
N MET A 482 -24.81 -0.49 -6.78
CA MET A 482 -25.80 0.59 -6.80
C MET A 482 -26.23 1.01 -8.21
N GLN A 483 -25.63 0.43 -9.25
CA GLN A 483 -26.03 0.66 -10.64
C GLN A 483 -27.10 -0.35 -11.04
N GLU A 484 -28.33 0.13 -11.20
CA GLU A 484 -29.50 -0.71 -11.47
C GLU A 484 -29.35 -1.58 -12.73
N LYS A 485 -28.67 -1.08 -13.77
CA LYS A 485 -28.36 -1.86 -14.99
C LYS A 485 -27.55 -3.12 -14.69
N VAL A 486 -26.56 -3.04 -13.80
CA VAL A 486 -25.71 -4.18 -13.40
C VAL A 486 -26.50 -5.19 -12.57
N ALA A 487 -27.45 -4.73 -11.74
CA ALA A 487 -28.33 -5.60 -10.96
C ALA A 487 -29.37 -6.33 -11.84
N ASN A 488 -29.75 -5.73 -12.97
CA ASN A 488 -30.72 -6.29 -13.92
C ASN A 488 -30.11 -7.27 -14.94
N GLU A 489 -28.78 -7.25 -15.12
CA GLU A 489 -28.05 -8.21 -15.96
C GLU A 489 -27.87 -9.60 -15.31
N VAL A 490 -28.17 -9.72 -14.01
CA VAL A 490 -28.11 -10.99 -13.28
C VAL A 490 -29.38 -11.79 -13.53
N ASP A 491 -29.19 -13.10 -13.80
CA ASP A 491 -30.26 -14.08 -14.04
C ASP A 491 -31.51 -13.81 -13.18
N GLY A 492 -32.65 -13.65 -13.85
CA GLY A 492 -33.95 -13.40 -13.24
C GLY A 492 -34.39 -14.51 -12.29
N SER A 493 -33.79 -15.71 -12.39
CA SER A 493 -34.03 -16.84 -11.48
C SER A 493 -33.46 -16.66 -10.07
N ILE A 494 -32.53 -15.70 -9.88
CA ILE A 494 -31.93 -15.43 -8.57
C ILE A 494 -32.79 -14.43 -7.80
N GLU A 495 -33.51 -14.90 -6.79
CA GLU A 495 -34.44 -14.06 -6.01
C GLU A 495 -33.73 -13.13 -5.01
N LEU A 496 -32.57 -13.54 -4.48
CA LEU A 496 -31.76 -12.76 -3.54
C LEU A 496 -30.46 -12.30 -4.21
N LEU A 497 -30.23 -10.98 -4.23
CA LEU A 497 -28.92 -10.41 -4.56
C LEU A 497 -28.25 -9.90 -3.28
N ILE A 498 -26.93 -10.06 -3.20
CA ILE A 498 -26.11 -9.54 -2.11
C ILE A 498 -25.06 -8.56 -2.65
N PRO A 499 -24.42 -7.74 -1.80
CA PRO A 499 -23.42 -6.76 -2.25
C PRO A 499 -22.25 -7.41 -3.02
N PRO A 500 -21.55 -6.63 -3.87
CA PRO A 500 -20.45 -7.13 -4.67
C PRO A 500 -19.23 -7.41 -3.77
N LYS A 501 -18.25 -8.16 -4.28
CA LYS A 501 -16.95 -8.27 -3.60
C LYS A 501 -16.29 -6.88 -3.50
N GLY A 502 -15.43 -6.69 -2.50
CA GLY A 502 -14.72 -5.42 -2.27
C GLY A 502 -15.42 -4.45 -1.30
N VAL A 503 -16.62 -4.77 -0.81
CA VAL A 503 -17.26 -4.03 0.29
C VAL A 503 -17.34 -4.84 1.58
N ILE A 504 -17.32 -4.16 2.73
CA ILE A 504 -17.31 -4.78 4.06
C ILE A 504 -18.57 -5.60 4.32
N ALA A 505 -19.73 -5.18 3.81
CA ALA A 505 -20.98 -5.95 3.86
C ALA A 505 -20.81 -7.36 3.27
N ARG A 506 -20.20 -7.45 2.08
CA ARG A 506 -19.92 -8.73 1.41
C ARG A 506 -18.86 -9.53 2.14
N LYS A 507 -17.82 -8.88 2.68
CA LYS A 507 -16.79 -9.53 3.50
C LYS A 507 -17.40 -10.21 4.73
N LEU A 508 -18.33 -9.56 5.42
CA LEU A 508 -19.04 -10.15 6.57
C LEU A 508 -19.83 -11.39 6.15
N ILE A 509 -20.59 -11.31 5.05
CA ILE A 509 -21.36 -12.43 4.50
C ILE A 509 -20.45 -13.60 4.13
N ASP A 510 -19.36 -13.35 3.41
CA ASP A 510 -18.42 -14.39 2.99
C ASP A 510 -17.80 -15.10 4.22
N LEU A 511 -17.40 -14.35 5.26
CA LEU A 511 -16.87 -14.93 6.51
C LEU A 511 -17.91 -15.79 7.26
N TRP A 512 -19.18 -15.40 7.24
CA TRP A 512 -20.25 -16.21 7.81
C TRP A 512 -20.49 -17.49 7.01
N LEU A 513 -20.44 -17.42 5.68
CA LEU A 513 -20.57 -18.57 4.79
C LEU A 513 -19.44 -19.60 4.97
N GLU A 514 -18.23 -19.13 5.30
CA GLU A 514 -17.04 -19.97 5.53
C GLU A 514 -17.06 -20.73 6.86
N LYS A 515 -17.78 -20.23 7.88
CA LYS A 515 -17.91 -20.92 9.17
C LYS A 515 -18.74 -22.19 8.99
N SER A 516 -18.10 -23.35 9.25
CA SER A 516 -18.70 -24.68 9.16
C SER A 516 -19.70 -24.95 10.27
#